data_AF-A0A7S2MTL1-F1
#
_entry.id   AF-A0A7S2MTL1-F1
#
_cell.length_a   1.000
_cell.length_b   1.000
_cell.length_c   1.000
_cell.angle_alpha   90.00
_cell.angle_beta   90.00
_cell.angle_gamma   90.00
#
_symmetry.space_group_name_H-M   'P 1'
#
loop_
_entity.id
_entity.type
_entity.pdbx_description
1 polymer ?
#
loop_
_entity_poly.entity_id
_entity_poly.type
_entity_poly.pdbx_seq_one_letter_code
_entity_poly.pdbx_strand_id
1 'polypeptide(L)'
;LAGVLARSALVASAVRERSKAMALLRVSETLSSGQPVALKASHVMQAVQLGVACERTAFFLIDEVNSEQLLFANDPDAGPIRFAFGAGISGVAITTGKPIVIPDAYADDRFNQQADSQTGFVTRDICAVPVIRNGSAG
;
A
#
# COMPACT_ATOMS: atom_id res chain seq x y z
N LEU A 1 -31.14 -12.01 22.13
CA LEU A 1 -30.21 -10.93 21.74
C LEU A 1 -28.77 -11.43 21.55
N ALA A 2 -28.16 -12.16 22.49
CA ALA A 2 -26.79 -12.70 22.35
C ALA A 2 -26.55 -13.61 21.13
N GLY A 3 -27.50 -14.49 20.78
CA GLY A 3 -27.35 -15.41 19.63
C GLY A 3 -27.38 -14.74 18.26
N VAL A 4 -28.05 -13.59 18.12
CA VAL A 4 -28.10 -12.81 16.87
C VAL A 4 -26.77 -12.08 16.66
N LEU A 5 -26.19 -11.53 17.74
CA LEU A 5 -24.87 -10.88 17.72
C LEU A 5 -23.73 -11.88 17.43
N ALA A 6 -23.81 -13.09 17.97
CA ALA A 6 -22.83 -14.15 17.68
C ALA A 6 -22.89 -14.59 16.20
N ARG A 7 -24.10 -14.73 15.64
CA ARG A 7 -24.27 -15.04 14.21
C ARG A 7 -23.82 -13.91 13.31
N SER A 8 -24.11 -12.65 13.63
CA SER A 8 -23.65 -11.51 12.83
C SER A 8 -22.12 -11.39 12.85
N ALA A 9 -21.47 -11.65 14.00
CA ALA A 9 -20.01 -11.68 14.10
C ALA A 9 -19.39 -12.82 13.27
N LEU A 10 -19.98 -14.02 13.30
CA LEU A 10 -19.54 -15.18 12.51
C LEU A 10 -19.69 -14.94 11.00
N VAL A 11 -20.81 -14.36 10.58
CA VAL A 11 -21.05 -13.96 9.19
C VAL A 11 -20.04 -12.88 8.78
N ALA A 12 -19.80 -11.88 9.63
CA ALA A 12 -18.83 -10.83 9.35
C ALA A 12 -17.39 -11.37 9.24
N SER A 13 -16.99 -12.35 10.06
CA SER A 13 -15.67 -12.98 9.93
C SER A 13 -15.56 -13.82 8.66
N ALA A 14 -16.60 -14.58 8.30
CA ALA A 14 -16.61 -15.35 7.06
C ALA A 14 -16.59 -14.45 5.82
N VAL A 15 -17.31 -13.33 5.84
CA VAL A 15 -17.28 -12.31 4.78
C VAL A 15 -15.88 -11.70 4.68
N ARG A 16 -15.23 -11.34 5.80
CA ARG A 16 -13.85 -10.82 5.80
C ARG A 16 -12.86 -11.81 5.19
N GLU A 17 -12.94 -13.08 5.57
CA GLU A 17 -11.99 -14.10 5.10
C GLU A 17 -12.20 -14.43 3.61
N ARG A 18 -13.45 -14.44 3.16
CA ARG A 18 -13.77 -14.53 1.73
C ARG A 18 -13.27 -13.31 0.96
N SER A 19 -13.46 -12.10 1.49
CA SER A 19 -12.98 -10.85 0.85
C SER A 19 -11.46 -10.83 0.72
N LYS A 20 -10.72 -11.24 1.76
CA LYS A 20 -9.26 -11.39 1.70
C LYS A 20 -8.82 -12.40 0.64
N ALA A 21 -9.44 -13.58 0.59
CA ALA A 21 -9.12 -14.61 -0.40
C ALA A 21 -9.36 -14.12 -1.84
N MET A 22 -10.46 -13.39 -2.06
CA MET A 22 -10.78 -12.79 -3.36
C MET A 22 -9.81 -11.67 -3.75
N ALA A 23 -9.38 -10.86 -2.80
CA ALA A 23 -8.36 -9.83 -3.02
C ALA A 23 -7.03 -10.45 -3.49
N LEU A 24 -6.60 -11.55 -2.84
CA LEU A 24 -5.38 -12.27 -3.24
C LEU A 24 -5.48 -12.87 -4.65
N LEU A 25 -6.61 -13.48 -5.01
CA LEU A 25 -6.82 -14.03 -6.35
C LEU A 25 -6.77 -12.94 -7.43
N ARG A 26 -7.41 -11.79 -7.20
CA ARG A 26 -7.41 -10.66 -8.14
C ARG A 26 -6.01 -10.08 -8.35
N VAL A 27 -5.24 -9.97 -7.27
CA VAL A 27 -3.83 -9.53 -7.35
C VAL A 27 -3.01 -10.53 -8.16
N SER A 28 -3.17 -11.84 -7.90
CA SER A 28 -2.45 -12.89 -8.63
C SER A 28 -2.77 -12.89 -10.13
N GLU A 29 -4.04 -12.74 -10.49
CA GLU A 29 -4.49 -12.66 -11.88
C GLU A 29 -3.91 -11.41 -12.58
N THR A 30 -4.00 -10.26 -11.91
CA THR A 30 -3.47 -9.00 -12.43
C THR A 30 -1.97 -9.07 -12.66
N LEU A 31 -1.21 -9.59 -11.70
CA LEU A 31 0.24 -9.70 -11.79
C LEU A 31 0.68 -10.62 -12.93
N SER A 32 -0.12 -11.65 -13.24
CA SER A 32 0.14 -12.61 -14.32
C SER A 32 -0.20 -12.07 -15.71
N SER A 33 -0.91 -10.95 -15.80
CA SER A 33 -1.29 -10.34 -17.07
C SER A 33 -0.13 -9.53 -17.70
N GLY A 34 -0.10 -9.42 -19.03
CA GLY A 34 0.84 -8.58 -19.78
C GLY A 34 0.60 -7.07 -19.65
N GLN A 35 -0.12 -6.62 -18.61
CA GLN A 35 -0.50 -5.22 -18.44
C GLN A 35 0.69 -4.32 -18.03
N PRO A 36 0.61 -3.01 -18.37
CA PRO A 36 1.50 -1.99 -17.82
C PRO A 36 1.57 -2.03 -16.30
N VAL A 37 2.76 -1.71 -15.78
CA VAL A 37 3.06 -1.77 -14.35
C VAL A 37 2.16 -0.85 -13.51
N ALA A 38 1.81 0.33 -14.02
CA ALA A 38 0.90 1.27 -13.36
C ALA A 38 -0.51 0.68 -13.13
N LEU A 39 -1.04 -0.05 -14.13
CA LEU A 39 -2.35 -0.72 -14.01
C LEU A 39 -2.30 -1.90 -13.04
N LYS A 40 -1.16 -2.59 -12.95
CA LYS A 40 -0.97 -3.64 -11.95
C LYS A 40 -0.92 -3.06 -10.54
N ALA A 41 -0.22 -1.94 -10.35
CA ALA A 41 -0.17 -1.23 -9.07
C ALA A 41 -1.56 -0.76 -8.63
N SER A 42 -2.37 -0.19 -9.53
CA SER A 42 -3.71 0.29 -9.19
C SER A 42 -4.65 -0.83 -8.72
N HIS A 43 -4.62 -2.01 -9.36
CA HIS A 43 -5.40 -3.16 -8.89
C HIS A 43 -4.92 -3.68 -7.52
N VAL A 44 -3.61 -3.68 -7.26
CA VAL A 44 -3.07 -4.04 -5.94
C VAL A 44 -3.57 -3.06 -4.88
N MET A 45 -3.47 -1.76 -5.14
CA MET A 45 -3.96 -0.71 -4.25
C MET A 45 -5.46 -0.84 -3.97
N GLN A 46 -6.27 -1.12 -5.01
CA GLN A 46 -7.71 -1.36 -4.86
C GLN A 46 -8.00 -2.58 -3.99
N ALA A 47 -7.25 -3.68 -4.16
CA ALA A 47 -7.38 -4.87 -3.34
C ALA A 47 -7.01 -4.62 -1.88
N VAL A 48 -5.95 -3.83 -1.62
CA VAL A 48 -5.54 -3.42 -0.27
C VAL A 48 -6.62 -2.56 0.38
N GLN A 49 -7.18 -1.58 -0.34
CA GLN A 49 -8.24 -0.70 0.17
C GLN A 49 -9.51 -1.48 0.59
N LEU A 50 -9.82 -2.60 -0.07
CA LEU A 50 -10.93 -3.46 0.31
C LEU A 50 -10.66 -4.27 1.59
N GLY A 51 -9.40 -4.56 1.89
CA GLY A 51 -8.99 -5.36 3.04
C GLY A 51 -8.59 -4.54 4.27
N VAL A 52 -8.17 -3.29 4.06
CA VAL A 52 -7.69 -2.37 5.09
C VAL A 52 -8.52 -1.10 5.03
N ALA A 53 -9.17 -0.76 6.15
CA ALA A 53 -9.88 0.52 6.27
C ALA A 53 -8.87 1.66 6.31
N CYS A 54 -8.62 2.26 5.15
CA CYS A 54 -7.76 3.43 4.97
C CYS A 54 -8.46 4.47 4.07
N GLU A 55 -8.02 5.73 4.12
CA GLU A 55 -8.53 6.81 3.25
C GLU A 55 -7.82 6.83 1.89
N ARG A 56 -6.51 6.53 1.88
CA ARG A 56 -5.69 6.49 0.67
C ARG A 56 -4.73 5.32 0.70
N THR A 57 -4.42 4.81 -0.48
CA THR A 57 -3.35 3.85 -0.72
C THR A 57 -2.34 4.45 -1.70
N ALA A 58 -1.10 4.03 -1.54
CA ALA A 58 0.03 4.41 -2.35
C ALA A 58 0.86 3.16 -2.63
N PHE A 59 1.39 3.02 -3.84
CA PHE A 59 2.27 1.92 -4.20
C PHE A 59 3.59 2.49 -4.72
N PHE A 60 4.70 2.10 -4.11
CA PHE A 60 6.03 2.53 -4.51
C PHE A 60 6.72 1.43 -5.29
N LEU A 61 7.27 1.79 -6.46
CA LEU A 61 8.13 0.91 -7.24
C LEU A 61 9.56 1.42 -7.23
N ILE A 62 10.48 0.51 -6.99
CA ILE A 62 11.91 0.84 -6.99
C ILE A 62 12.42 0.79 -8.43
N ASP A 63 13.02 1.89 -8.87
CA ASP A 63 13.82 1.97 -10.08
C ASP A 63 15.29 1.87 -9.68
N GLU A 64 15.82 0.65 -9.75
CA GLU A 64 17.20 0.34 -9.38
C GLU A 64 18.22 1.04 -10.29
N VAL A 65 17.86 1.31 -11.54
CA VAL A 65 18.78 1.94 -12.52
C VAL A 65 19.05 3.39 -12.13
N ASN A 66 17.99 4.11 -11.76
CA ASN A 66 18.08 5.53 -11.39
C ASN A 66 18.26 5.75 -9.88
N SER A 67 18.23 4.69 -9.07
CA SER A 67 18.21 4.79 -7.60
C SER A 67 17.06 5.67 -7.08
N GLU A 68 15.88 5.48 -7.66
CA GLU A 68 14.67 6.23 -7.34
C GLU A 68 13.55 5.29 -6.89
N GLN A 69 12.56 5.84 -6.20
CA GLN A 69 11.28 5.18 -5.96
C GLN A 69 10.15 6.01 -6.58
N LEU A 70 9.31 5.34 -7.37
CA LEU A 70 8.16 5.92 -8.06
C LEU A 70 6.89 5.65 -7.27
N LEU A 71 6.26 6.72 -6.80
CA LEU A 71 4.97 6.70 -6.14
C LEU A 71 3.84 6.68 -7.18
N PHE A 72 3.07 5.60 -7.15
CA PHE A 72 1.76 5.52 -7.79
C PHE A 72 0.69 5.83 -6.74
N ALA A 73 -0.05 6.90 -6.94
CA ALA A 73 -1.22 7.25 -6.15
C ALA A 73 -2.50 6.76 -6.86
N ASN A 74 -3.64 6.80 -6.16
CA ASN A 74 -4.95 6.41 -6.69
C ASN A 74 -5.46 7.27 -7.87
N ASP A 75 -4.63 8.17 -8.41
CA ASP A 75 -4.92 8.93 -9.63
C ASP A 75 -4.03 8.41 -10.77
N PRO A 76 -4.59 7.66 -11.74
CA PRO A 76 -3.84 7.13 -12.88
C PRO A 76 -3.31 8.22 -13.83
N ASP A 77 -3.94 9.40 -13.83
CA ASP A 77 -3.65 10.49 -14.78
C ASP A 77 -2.63 11.49 -14.22
N ALA A 78 -2.40 11.51 -12.90
CA ALA A 78 -1.48 12.42 -12.23
C ALA A 78 0.02 12.12 -12.50
N GLY A 79 0.36 10.99 -13.11
CA GLY A 79 1.74 10.54 -13.31
C GLY A 79 2.46 10.19 -11.99
N PRO A 80 3.59 9.46 -12.05
CA PRO A 80 4.28 9.04 -10.84
C PRO A 80 5.07 10.20 -10.20
N ILE A 81 4.95 10.36 -8.89
CA ILE A 81 5.83 11.26 -8.12
C ILE A 81 7.12 10.51 -7.82
N ARG A 82 8.27 11.14 -8.06
CA ARG A 82 9.59 10.53 -7.85
C ARG A 82 10.21 10.99 -6.55
N PHE A 83 10.78 10.04 -5.81
CA PHE A 83 11.58 10.30 -4.62
C PHE A 83 12.92 9.57 -4.74
N ALA A 84 13.94 10.10 -4.05
CA ALA A 84 15.19 9.37 -3.89
C ALA A 84 14.94 8.01 -3.22
N PHE A 85 15.69 6.99 -3.62
CA PHE A 85 15.65 5.69 -2.96
C PHE A 85 15.95 5.83 -1.46
N GLY A 86 15.21 5.09 -0.63
CA GLY A 86 15.38 5.15 0.84
C GLY A 86 14.78 6.39 1.51
N ALA A 87 14.24 7.35 0.75
CA ALA A 87 13.59 8.53 1.33
C ALA A 87 12.20 8.19 1.92
N GLY A 88 11.82 8.92 2.96
CA GLY A 88 10.48 8.79 3.54
C GLY A 88 10.26 7.48 4.31
N ILE A 89 9.04 7.31 4.82
CA ILE A 89 8.63 6.08 5.51
C ILE A 89 8.70 4.85 4.59
N SER A 90 8.31 4.99 3.32
CA SER A 90 8.40 3.91 2.33
C SER A 90 9.85 3.45 2.11
N GLY A 91 10.78 4.42 2.05
CA GLY A 91 12.20 4.18 1.93
C GLY A 91 12.76 3.40 3.12
N VAL A 92 12.46 3.82 4.34
CA VAL A 92 12.90 3.10 5.53
C VAL A 92 12.30 1.69 5.59
N ALA A 93 11.03 1.53 5.22
CA ALA A 93 10.39 0.21 5.18
C ALA A 93 11.09 -0.74 4.20
N ILE A 94 11.38 -0.28 2.97
CA ILE A 94 12.06 -1.13 1.97
C ILE A 94 13.52 -1.43 2.35
N THR A 95 14.26 -0.45 2.87
CA THR A 95 15.66 -0.65 3.29
C THR A 95 15.79 -1.57 4.50
N THR A 96 14.86 -1.49 5.46
CA THR A 96 14.88 -2.37 6.64
C THR A 96 14.22 -3.73 6.40
N GLY A 97 13.44 -3.86 5.34
CA GLY A 97 12.60 -5.02 5.07
C GLY A 97 11.52 -5.27 6.12
N LYS A 98 11.20 -4.27 6.95
CA LYS A 98 10.23 -4.37 8.05
C LYS A 98 9.02 -3.45 7.79
N PRO A 99 7.80 -3.90 8.14
CA PRO A 99 6.65 -3.01 8.18
C PRO A 99 6.87 -1.86 9.18
N ILE A 100 6.39 -0.67 8.83
CA ILE A 100 6.42 0.52 9.68
C ILE A 100 4.99 1.02 9.84
N VAL A 101 4.57 1.21 11.08
CA VAL A 101 3.27 1.81 11.43
C VAL A 101 3.54 3.02 12.30
N ILE A 102 3.05 4.19 11.88
CA ILE A 102 3.16 5.44 12.63
C ILE A 102 1.77 6.06 12.82
N PRO A 103 1.40 6.46 14.05
CA PRO A 103 0.09 7.04 14.33
C PRO A 103 0.01 8.54 14.05
N ASP A 104 1.15 9.21 13.90
CA ASP A 104 1.26 10.63 13.56
C ASP A 104 2.42 10.82 12.57
N ALA A 105 2.07 11.12 11.33
CA ALA A 105 3.05 11.32 10.25
C ALA A 105 3.88 12.60 10.46
N TYR A 106 3.27 13.69 10.92
CA TYR A 106 3.95 14.98 11.06
C TYR A 106 4.85 15.04 12.30
N ALA A 107 4.67 14.13 13.26
CA ALA A 107 5.56 13.94 14.40
C ALA A 107 6.76 13.01 14.13
N ASP A 108 6.80 12.31 12.98
CA ASP A 108 7.89 11.40 12.64
C ASP A 108 8.89 12.07 11.68
N ASP A 109 10.14 12.22 12.10
CA ASP A 109 11.21 12.87 11.33
C ASP A 109 11.48 12.22 9.96
N ARG A 110 11.07 10.96 9.78
CA ARG A 110 11.25 10.22 8.53
C ARG A 110 10.13 10.51 7.53
N PHE A 111 9.07 11.21 7.91
CA PHE A 111 7.96 11.51 7.02
C PHE A 111 8.33 12.59 5.99
N ASN A 112 8.01 12.34 4.72
CA ASN A 112 8.22 13.29 3.63
C ASN A 112 6.88 13.96 3.26
N GLN A 113 6.77 15.25 3.54
CA GLN A 113 5.57 16.06 3.33
C GLN A 113 5.39 16.54 1.87
N GLN A 114 6.30 16.21 0.96
CA GLN A 114 6.26 16.68 -0.43
C GLN A 114 4.98 16.22 -1.17
N ALA A 115 4.53 14.99 -0.96
CA ALA A 115 3.31 14.47 -1.59
C ALA A 115 2.06 15.20 -1.07
N ASP A 116 1.98 15.43 0.25
CA ASP A 116 0.90 16.20 0.88
C ASP A 116 0.89 17.64 0.33
N SER A 117 2.06 18.27 0.22
CA SER A 117 2.21 19.63 -0.30
C SER A 117 1.76 19.76 -1.76
N GLN A 118 2.01 18.74 -2.60
CA GLN A 118 1.63 18.74 -4.01
C GLN A 118 0.14 18.44 -4.23
N THR A 119 -0.48 17.63 -3.35
CA THR A 119 -1.85 17.14 -3.55
C THR A 119 -2.88 17.83 -2.66
N GLY A 120 -2.44 18.61 -1.66
CA GLY A 120 -3.30 19.22 -0.63
C GLY A 120 -3.90 18.21 0.35
N PHE A 121 -3.47 16.95 0.32
CA PHE A 121 -3.88 15.94 1.29
C PHE A 121 -3.08 16.08 2.58
N VAL A 122 -3.69 15.68 3.70
CA VAL A 122 -3.03 15.67 5.01
C VAL A 122 -2.96 14.24 5.50
N THR A 123 -1.78 13.65 5.42
CA THR A 123 -1.50 12.31 5.93
C THR A 123 -1.42 12.35 7.46
N ARG A 124 -2.33 11.63 8.13
CA ARG A 124 -2.40 11.59 9.61
C ARG A 124 -1.60 10.42 10.17
N ASP A 125 -1.89 9.22 9.71
CA ASP A 125 -1.24 7.97 10.10
C ASP A 125 -0.77 7.22 8.85
N ILE A 126 0.21 6.32 9.02
CA ILE A 126 0.79 5.54 7.92
C ILE A 126 1.01 4.10 8.36
N CYS A 127 0.66 3.16 7.49
CA CYS A 127 1.09 1.77 7.53
C CYS A 127 1.83 1.46 6.22
N ALA A 128 3.15 1.33 6.28
CA ALA A 128 4.00 1.01 5.14
C ALA A 128 4.53 -0.43 5.27
N VAL A 129 4.28 -1.25 4.24
CA VAL A 129 4.69 -2.65 4.21
C VAL A 129 5.62 -2.87 3.02
N PRO A 130 6.86 -3.36 3.24
CA PRO A 130 7.76 -3.65 2.13
C PRO A 130 7.33 -4.92 1.40
N VAL A 131 7.35 -4.88 0.07
CA VAL A 131 7.11 -6.03 -0.80
C VAL A 131 8.45 -6.50 -1.36
N ILE A 132 8.93 -7.63 -0.87
CA ILE A 132 10.25 -8.17 -1.21
C ILE A 132 10.06 -9.46 -2.02
N ARG A 133 10.84 -9.63 -3.09
CA ARG A 133 10.86 -10.87 -3.85
C ARG A 133 11.43 -11.99 -2.97
N ASN A 134 10.71 -13.10 -2.86
CA ASN A 134 11.24 -14.32 -2.24
C ASN A 134 12.50 -14.78 -2.99
N GLY A 135 13.65 -14.78 -2.30
CA GLY A 135 14.96 -15.16 -2.85
C GLY A 135 15.99 -14.02 -2.91
N SER A 136 15.59 -12.78 -2.65
CA SER A 136 16.50 -11.65 -2.49
C SER A 136 16.76 -11.39 -1.01
N ALA A 137 17.36 -12.35 -0.31
CA ALA A 137 18.06 -12.03 0.93
C ALA A 137 19.38 -11.36 0.52
N GLY A 138 19.70 -10.21 1.12
CA GLY A 138 21.00 -9.58 0.96
C GLY A 138 22.15 -10.47 1.43
#